data_AF-A0A954LBE9-F1
#
_entry.id   AF-A0A954LBE9-F1
#
_cell.length_a   1.000
_cell.length_b   1.000
_cell.length_c   1.000
_cell.angle_alpha   90.00
_cell.angle_beta   90.00
_cell.angle_gamma   90.00
#
_symmetry.space_group_name_H-M   'P 1'
#
loop_
_entity.id
_entity.type
_entity.pdbx_description
1 polymer ?
#
loop_
_entity_poly.entity_id
_entity_poly.type
_entity_poly.pdbx_seq_one_letter_code
_entity_poly.pdbx_strand_id
1 'polypeptide(L)'
;KARGPEIDRIPPLRLDLDFLDTTGYAVLPVESDPLSIDCAATNGAPRPFEQLQVTQTLDERQAKDGRLVLEIKAVCQGLVPDLKQLSTLAIDGFDVSSVDDQGLSVSRFDPDSSEPVILSERLWSVTLVGTRNGPEAPRQFRFPELQIPVKEVLWQRYNDADLAAVEQTVALQQTYEKPGNNWAIAGMIGGVGLLVLGIIATIVLLRRQPETPSTGPLLHVPEQITPFTVLNYLKQIDGTNGMSDSRRGELQQWIARIERYYFAEERDADAPDLQQVVDDWSHRSR
;
A
#
# COMPACT_ATOMS: atom_id res chain seq x y z
N LYS A 1 -1.30 34.08 -7.80
CA LYS A 1 0.12 34.41 -8.12
C LYS A 1 0.25 35.92 -7.93
N ALA A 2 1.06 36.36 -6.99
CA ALA A 2 1.15 37.79 -6.63
C ALA A 2 1.45 38.66 -7.85
N ARG A 3 0.88 39.87 -7.89
CA ARG A 3 1.06 40.82 -9.02
C ARG A 3 2.42 41.55 -8.98
N GLY A 4 3.19 41.39 -7.90
CA GLY A 4 4.58 41.86 -7.75
C GLY A 4 5.30 41.09 -6.63
N PRO A 5 6.62 41.30 -6.45
CA PRO A 5 7.45 40.54 -5.51
C PRO A 5 7.13 40.79 -4.01
N GLU A 6 6.37 41.82 -3.67
CA GLU A 6 6.21 42.26 -2.28
C GLU A 6 4.74 42.38 -1.82
N ILE A 7 3.76 42.50 -2.73
CA ILE A 7 2.35 42.76 -2.36
C ILE A 7 1.39 41.92 -3.21
N ASP A 8 0.56 41.11 -2.55
CA ASP A 8 -0.64 40.50 -3.12
C ASP A 8 -1.91 41.24 -2.66
N ARG A 9 -3.07 40.98 -3.27
CA ARG A 9 -4.33 41.68 -2.94
C ARG A 9 -5.51 40.72 -2.83
N ILE A 10 -6.25 40.83 -1.75
CA ILE A 10 -7.60 40.25 -1.65
C ILE A 10 -8.56 41.18 -2.41
N PRO A 11 -9.34 40.66 -3.38
CA PRO A 11 -10.30 41.47 -4.12
C PRO A 11 -11.37 42.05 -3.18
N PRO A 12 -11.94 43.21 -3.55
CA PRO A 12 -13.01 43.82 -2.78
C PRO A 12 -14.24 42.91 -2.76
N LEU A 13 -14.93 42.87 -1.62
CA LEU A 13 -16.22 42.21 -1.47
C LEU A 13 -17.31 43.18 -1.93
N ARG A 14 -18.17 42.74 -2.84
CA ARG A 14 -19.35 43.50 -3.28
C ARG A 14 -20.62 42.88 -2.71
N LEU A 15 -21.47 43.72 -2.14
CA LEU A 15 -22.81 43.37 -1.67
C LEU A 15 -23.82 44.31 -2.33
N ASP A 16 -24.79 43.76 -3.03
CA ASP A 16 -25.90 44.53 -3.59
C ASP A 16 -27.08 44.46 -2.60
N LEU A 17 -27.50 45.60 -2.08
CA LEU A 17 -28.59 45.71 -1.10
C LEU A 17 -29.89 46.12 -1.81
N ASP A 18 -30.88 45.24 -1.76
CA ASP A 18 -32.19 45.44 -2.39
C ASP A 18 -33.18 46.09 -1.43
N PHE A 19 -33.78 47.20 -1.85
CA PHE A 19 -34.81 47.93 -1.13
C PHE A 19 -36.09 48.00 -1.95
N LEU A 20 -37.21 47.68 -1.30
CA LEU A 20 -38.54 47.96 -1.83
C LEU A 20 -39.12 49.13 -1.04
N ASP A 21 -39.06 50.34 -1.60
CA ASP A 21 -39.66 51.54 -1.03
C ASP A 21 -41.01 51.85 -1.70
N THR A 22 -41.80 52.71 -1.06
CA THR A 22 -43.05 53.29 -1.56
C THR A 22 -42.94 53.93 -2.95
N THR A 23 -41.73 54.28 -3.38
CA THR A 23 -41.42 54.85 -4.70
C THR A 23 -40.99 53.82 -5.75
N GLY A 24 -40.70 52.56 -5.36
CA GLY A 24 -40.26 51.49 -6.26
C GLY A 24 -39.10 50.66 -5.70
N TYR A 25 -38.56 49.80 -6.56
CA TYR A 25 -37.41 48.94 -6.24
C TYR A 25 -36.08 49.69 -6.47
N ALA A 26 -35.18 49.67 -5.50
CA ALA A 26 -33.85 50.27 -5.58
C ALA A 26 -32.77 49.28 -5.13
N VAL A 27 -31.66 49.22 -5.87
CA VAL A 27 -30.49 48.40 -5.53
C VAL A 27 -29.32 49.32 -5.22
N LEU A 28 -28.72 49.16 -4.04
CA LEU A 28 -27.52 49.90 -3.62
C LEU A 28 -26.32 48.94 -3.57
N PRO A 29 -25.39 49.03 -4.54
CA PRO A 29 -24.14 48.29 -4.46
C PRO A 29 -23.22 48.92 -3.41
N VAL A 30 -22.66 48.10 -2.52
CA VAL A 30 -21.64 48.48 -1.55
C VAL A 30 -20.41 47.61 -1.80
N GLU A 31 -19.26 48.24 -1.99
CA GLU A 31 -17.97 47.55 -2.18
C GLU A 31 -17.04 47.83 -1.00
N SER A 32 -16.33 46.81 -0.53
CA SER A 32 -15.25 46.98 0.44
C SER A 32 -13.98 47.48 -0.25
N ASP A 33 -13.05 48.05 0.51
CA ASP A 33 -11.71 48.32 -0.02
C ASP A 33 -10.93 47.02 -0.27
N PRO A 34 -10.05 46.97 -1.29
CA PRO A 34 -9.15 45.85 -1.51
C PRO A 34 -8.08 45.78 -0.40
N LEU A 35 -7.91 44.61 0.21
CA LEU A 35 -6.91 44.41 1.26
C LEU A 35 -5.56 44.00 0.64
N SER A 36 -4.49 44.72 0.98
CA SER A 36 -3.13 44.35 0.56
C SER A 36 -2.51 43.37 1.54
N ILE A 37 -1.85 42.33 1.01
CA ILE A 37 -1.13 41.30 1.76
C ILE A 37 0.37 41.48 1.51
N ASP A 38 1.15 41.62 2.58
CA ASP A 38 2.61 41.58 2.52
C ASP A 38 3.09 40.16 2.18
N CYS A 39 3.89 40.06 1.12
CA CYS A 39 4.47 38.81 0.62
C CYS A 39 6.00 38.85 0.59
N ALA A 40 6.64 39.81 1.26
CA ALA A 40 8.10 39.98 1.25
C ALA A 40 8.84 38.79 1.87
N ALA A 41 8.26 38.15 2.89
CA ALA A 41 8.85 36.98 3.52
C ALA A 41 8.65 35.72 2.66
N THR A 42 9.73 34.97 2.41
CA THR A 42 9.69 33.69 1.68
C THR A 42 8.79 32.66 2.39
N ASN A 43 8.72 32.74 3.72
CA ASN A 43 7.78 31.97 4.54
C ASN A 43 6.93 32.96 5.34
N GLY A 44 5.60 32.80 5.26
CA GLY A 44 4.69 33.58 6.09
C GLY A 44 4.84 33.26 7.58
N ALA A 45 4.24 34.10 8.44
CA ALA A 45 4.17 33.80 9.88
C ALA A 45 3.53 32.42 10.12
N PRO A 46 4.02 31.64 11.11
CA PRO A 46 3.43 30.36 11.44
C PRO A 46 1.94 30.55 11.76
N ARG A 47 1.12 29.62 11.28
CA ARG A 47 -0.31 29.65 11.55
C ARG A 47 -0.52 29.45 13.05
N PRO A 48 -1.33 30.30 13.73
CA PRO A 48 -1.55 30.16 15.16
C PRO A 48 -2.32 28.87 15.44
N PHE A 49 -1.93 28.20 16.51
CA PHE A 49 -2.64 27.07 17.08
C PHE A 49 -2.47 27.07 18.59
N GLU A 50 -3.45 26.50 19.28
CA GLU A 50 -3.47 26.35 20.73
C GLU A 50 -3.95 24.95 21.11
N GLN A 51 -3.68 24.55 22.35
CA GLN A 51 -4.14 23.29 22.91
C GLN A 51 -3.79 22.05 22.06
N LEU A 52 -2.60 22.06 21.45
CA LEU A 52 -2.14 20.95 20.63
C LEU A 52 -1.99 19.67 21.47
N GLN A 53 -2.72 18.63 21.07
CA GLN A 53 -2.65 17.29 21.62
C GLN A 53 -2.11 16.33 20.56
N VAL A 54 -1.19 15.45 20.94
CA VAL A 54 -0.58 14.49 20.02
C VAL A 54 -0.74 13.09 20.57
N THR A 55 -1.30 12.18 19.76
CA THR A 55 -1.31 10.75 20.04
C THR A 55 -0.36 10.06 19.07
N GLN A 56 0.56 9.27 19.60
CA GLN A 56 1.47 8.44 18.81
C GLN A 56 1.17 6.97 19.08
N THR A 57 0.86 6.22 18.04
CA THR A 57 0.43 4.82 18.15
C THR A 57 1.38 3.92 17.38
N LEU A 58 1.93 2.91 18.06
CA LEU A 58 2.81 1.91 17.48
C LEU A 58 2.02 0.71 16.97
N ASP A 59 2.22 0.32 15.71
CA ASP A 59 1.66 -0.89 15.10
C ASP A 59 2.78 -1.85 14.62
N GLU A 60 2.89 -3.00 15.29
CA GLU A 60 3.86 -4.06 15.03
C GLU A 60 3.34 -5.14 14.05
N ARG A 61 2.09 -5.06 13.56
CA ARG A 61 1.44 -6.13 12.77
C ARG A 61 2.14 -6.42 11.44
N GLN A 62 2.85 -5.45 10.87
CA GLN A 62 3.62 -5.60 9.62
C GLN A 62 5.08 -6.07 9.84
N ALA A 63 5.43 -6.53 11.05
CA ALA A 63 6.78 -6.98 11.36
C ALA A 63 7.27 -8.15 10.49
N LYS A 64 6.36 -9.00 9.98
CA LYS A 64 6.69 -10.09 9.06
C LYS A 64 7.36 -9.60 7.76
N ASP A 65 7.04 -8.38 7.34
CA ASP A 65 7.63 -7.71 6.17
C ASP A 65 8.84 -6.85 6.54
N GLY A 66 9.29 -6.90 7.80
CA GLY A 66 10.35 -6.06 8.34
C GLY A 66 9.94 -4.59 8.51
N ARG A 67 8.63 -4.31 8.57
CA ARG A 67 8.06 -2.96 8.68
C ARG A 67 7.45 -2.73 10.06
N LEU A 68 7.68 -1.55 10.60
CA LEU A 68 7.05 -1.04 11.81
C LEU A 68 6.27 0.23 11.43
N VAL A 69 5.01 0.35 11.83
CA VAL A 69 4.20 1.52 11.50
C VAL A 69 3.99 2.37 12.74
N LEU A 70 4.24 3.67 12.61
CA LEU A 70 3.97 4.67 13.63
C LEU A 70 2.88 5.61 13.12
N GLU A 71 1.72 5.58 13.74
CA GLU A 71 0.64 6.53 13.48
C GLU A 71 0.81 7.74 14.40
N ILE A 72 0.73 8.95 13.85
CA ILE A 72 0.79 10.20 14.60
C ILE A 72 -0.49 10.96 14.31
N LYS A 73 -1.34 11.11 15.32
CA LYS A 73 -2.53 11.95 15.27
C LYS A 73 -2.28 13.23 16.05
N ALA A 74 -2.51 14.38 15.44
CA ALA A 74 -2.48 15.68 16.11
C ALA A 74 -3.84 16.36 16.01
N VAL A 75 -4.26 17.01 17.10
CA VAL A 75 -5.50 17.79 17.20
C VAL A 75 -5.20 19.10 17.90
N CYS A 76 -5.74 20.22 17.42
CA CYS A 76 -5.57 21.51 18.07
C CYS A 76 -6.76 22.46 17.82
N GLN A 77 -6.80 23.54 18.61
CA GLN A 77 -7.50 24.76 18.24
C GLN A 77 -6.63 25.53 17.23
N GLY A 78 -7.19 26.00 16.12
CA GLY A 78 -6.43 26.58 15.01
C GLY A 78 -6.03 25.54 13.97
N LEU A 79 -4.89 25.73 13.32
CA LEU A 79 -4.41 24.85 12.24
C LEU A 79 -3.26 23.97 12.73
N VAL A 80 -3.43 22.65 12.69
CA VAL A 80 -2.37 21.69 13.06
C VAL A 80 -1.12 21.93 12.19
N PRO A 81 0.07 22.06 12.79
CA PRO A 81 1.32 22.29 12.06
C PRO A 81 1.71 21.08 11.21
N ASP A 82 2.67 21.28 10.30
CA ASP A 82 3.21 20.19 9.49
C ASP A 82 4.09 19.23 10.30
N LEU A 83 4.22 17.98 9.84
CA LEU A 83 4.96 16.94 10.56
C LEU A 83 6.40 17.36 10.85
N LYS A 84 7.05 18.05 9.90
CA LYS A 84 8.42 18.57 10.05
C LYS A 84 8.57 19.61 11.16
N GLN A 85 7.52 20.36 11.44
CA GLN A 85 7.47 21.32 12.54
C GLN A 85 7.15 20.61 13.86
N LEU A 86 6.35 19.53 13.79
CA LEU A 86 5.94 18.75 14.95
C LEU A 86 7.08 17.86 15.49
N SER A 87 7.78 17.13 14.63
CA SER A 87 8.82 16.16 15.00
C SER A 87 9.85 15.95 13.89
N THR A 88 11.08 15.63 14.26
CA THR A 88 12.16 15.30 13.31
C THR A 88 12.10 13.85 12.82
N LEU A 89 11.27 13.01 13.44
CA LEU A 89 11.20 11.56 13.21
C LEU A 89 12.56 10.83 13.33
N ALA A 90 13.46 11.34 14.17
CA ALA A 90 14.69 10.64 14.52
C ALA A 90 14.36 9.52 15.52
N ILE A 91 14.43 8.27 15.06
CA ILE A 91 14.08 7.08 15.86
C ILE A 91 15.29 6.14 15.88
N ASP A 92 15.79 5.88 17.08
CA ASP A 92 16.96 5.03 17.26
C ASP A 92 16.71 3.62 16.73
N GLY A 93 17.63 3.14 15.89
CA GLY A 93 17.56 1.81 15.29
C GLY A 93 16.64 1.66 14.08
N PHE A 94 15.93 2.72 13.66
CA PHE A 94 14.99 2.68 12.53
C PHE A 94 15.24 3.79 11.51
N ASP A 95 15.14 3.44 10.23
CA ASP A 95 15.09 4.38 9.11
C ASP A 95 13.63 4.62 8.68
N VAL A 96 13.27 5.87 8.40
CA VAL A 96 11.96 6.21 7.83
C VAL A 96 11.94 5.82 6.36
N SER A 97 11.06 4.87 6.01
CA SER A 97 10.90 4.38 4.63
C SER A 97 9.84 5.14 3.85
N SER A 98 8.74 5.52 4.50
CA SER A 98 7.68 6.34 3.90
C SER A 98 6.93 7.12 4.96
N VAL A 99 6.38 8.25 4.57
CA VAL A 99 5.43 9.03 5.36
C VAL A 99 4.20 9.25 4.47
N ASP A 100 3.06 8.75 4.93
CA ASP A 100 1.76 9.07 4.36
C ASP A 100 1.09 10.15 5.22
N ASP A 101 0.59 11.18 4.57
CA ASP A 101 0.00 12.36 5.22
C ASP A 101 -1.42 12.53 4.71
N GLN A 102 -2.40 12.36 5.59
CA GLN A 102 -3.81 12.45 5.23
C GLN A 102 -4.30 13.89 5.08
N GLY A 103 -3.41 14.87 5.30
CA GLY A 103 -3.71 16.28 5.19
C GLY A 103 -4.47 16.82 6.40
N LEU A 104 -4.61 18.14 6.41
CA LEU A 104 -5.32 18.86 7.47
C LEU A 104 -6.83 18.72 7.27
N SER A 105 -7.52 18.27 8.32
CA SER A 105 -8.98 18.21 8.39
C SER A 105 -9.51 19.24 9.37
N VAL A 106 -10.46 20.05 8.95
CA VAL A 106 -11.18 21.00 9.83
C VAL A 106 -12.54 20.44 10.14
N SER A 107 -12.81 20.18 11.42
CA SER A 107 -14.05 19.51 11.84
C SER A 107 -15.20 20.50 12.07
N ARG A 108 -14.95 21.56 12.85
CA ARG A 108 -15.95 22.56 13.26
C ARG A 108 -15.27 23.77 13.92
N PHE A 109 -16.06 24.79 14.25
CA PHE A 109 -15.67 25.79 15.23
C PHE A 109 -15.75 25.21 16.65
N ASP A 110 -14.86 25.64 17.53
CA ASP A 110 -14.90 25.29 18.94
C ASP A 110 -16.05 26.04 19.62
N PRO A 111 -17.11 25.33 20.09
CA PRO A 111 -18.24 25.98 20.73
C PRO A 111 -17.93 26.52 22.13
N ASP A 112 -16.84 26.05 22.75
CA ASP A 112 -16.47 26.38 24.12
C ASP A 112 -15.44 27.53 24.16
N SER A 113 -14.94 27.94 22.99
CA SER A 113 -14.02 29.07 22.84
C SER A 113 -14.75 30.41 22.87
N SER A 114 -14.15 31.40 23.55
CA SER A 114 -14.61 32.79 23.52
C SER A 114 -14.36 33.51 22.19
N GLU A 115 -13.42 32.98 21.39
CA GLU A 115 -13.08 33.49 20.06
C GLU A 115 -13.46 32.49 18.97
N PRO A 116 -13.76 32.94 17.73
CA PRO A 116 -14.10 32.06 16.61
C PRO A 116 -12.86 31.29 16.13
N VAL A 117 -12.54 30.19 16.83
CA VAL A 117 -11.43 29.29 16.52
C VAL A 117 -11.96 27.97 16.00
N ILE A 118 -11.23 27.36 15.06
CA ILE A 118 -11.57 26.06 14.49
C ILE A 118 -10.89 24.94 15.28
N LEU A 119 -11.49 23.75 15.27
CA LEU A 119 -10.87 22.50 15.70
C LEU A 119 -10.41 21.73 14.47
N SER A 120 -9.10 21.50 14.38
CA SER A 120 -8.51 20.75 13.27
C SER A 120 -7.74 19.53 13.76
N GLU A 121 -7.63 18.54 12.87
CA GLU A 121 -6.85 17.33 13.06
C GLU A 121 -5.99 17.03 11.84
N ARG A 122 -4.89 16.31 12.05
CA ARG A 122 -4.06 15.75 10.98
C ARG A 122 -3.51 14.40 11.42
N LEU A 123 -3.51 13.44 10.49
CA LEU A 123 -3.03 12.07 10.72
C LEU A 123 -1.88 11.76 9.76
N TRP A 124 -0.80 11.23 10.32
CA TRP A 124 0.33 10.72 9.58
C TRP A 124 0.52 9.23 9.87
N SER A 125 0.85 8.46 8.83
CA SER A 125 1.31 7.08 8.95
C SER A 125 2.76 6.99 8.50
N VAL A 126 3.66 6.70 9.43
CA VAL A 126 5.10 6.64 9.20
C VAL A 126 5.53 5.18 9.18
N THR A 127 6.01 4.71 8.03
CA THR A 127 6.55 3.35 7.89
C THR A 127 8.05 3.36 8.17
N LEU A 128 8.48 2.57 9.14
CA LEU A 128 9.85 2.43 9.61
C LEU A 128 10.41 1.05 9.23
N VAL A 129 11.72 1.00 8.98
CA VAL A 129 12.47 -0.24 8.73
C VAL A 129 13.72 -0.27 9.60
N GLY A 130 14.12 -1.44 10.10
CA GLY A 130 15.31 -1.56 10.94
C GLY A 130 16.60 -1.16 10.19
N THR A 131 17.49 -0.45 10.90
CA THR A 131 18.80 0.00 10.39
C THR A 131 19.81 -1.14 10.31
N ARG A 132 20.73 -1.09 9.34
CA ARG A 132 21.79 -2.12 9.15
C ARG A 132 23.05 -1.92 9.99
N ASN A 133 23.20 -0.77 10.66
CA ASN A 133 24.48 -0.34 11.22
C ASN A 133 24.66 -0.63 12.71
N GLY A 134 23.70 -1.34 13.33
CA GLY A 134 23.80 -1.83 14.71
C GLY A 134 24.18 -3.32 14.77
N PRO A 135 24.91 -3.77 15.80
CA PRO A 135 25.31 -5.17 15.95
C PRO A 135 24.13 -6.12 16.28
N GLU A 136 22.94 -5.60 16.53
CA GLU A 136 21.74 -6.38 16.91
C GLU A 136 20.47 -5.65 16.46
N ALA A 137 19.41 -6.40 16.13
CA ALA A 137 18.10 -5.83 15.81
C ALA A 137 17.55 -5.01 16.98
N PRO A 138 16.87 -3.86 16.72
CA PRO A 138 16.35 -3.02 17.80
C PRO A 138 15.33 -3.81 18.64
N ARG A 139 15.56 -3.83 19.96
CA ARG A 139 14.68 -4.49 20.95
C ARG A 139 13.75 -3.52 21.67
N GLN A 140 14.02 -2.23 21.57
CA GLN A 140 13.24 -1.18 22.18
C GLN A 140 12.90 -0.15 21.13
N PHE A 141 11.74 0.46 21.30
CA PHE A 141 11.26 1.56 20.50
C PHE A 141 11.01 2.76 21.41
N ARG A 142 11.62 3.89 21.07
CA ARG A 142 11.36 5.17 21.72
C ARG A 142 10.56 6.04 20.77
N PHE A 143 9.38 6.46 21.22
CA PHE A 143 8.52 7.38 20.48
C PHE A 143 9.25 8.69 20.18
N PRO A 144 9.16 9.22 18.95
CA PRO A 144 9.90 10.42 18.54
C PRO A 144 9.49 11.65 19.36
N GLU A 145 10.48 12.47 19.68
CA GLU A 145 10.28 13.70 20.43
C GLU A 145 9.61 14.78 19.58
N LEU A 146 8.86 15.64 20.27
CA LEU A 146 8.16 16.77 19.67
C LEU A 146 9.02 18.02 19.79
N GLN A 147 9.11 18.80 18.72
CA GLN A 147 9.95 20.02 18.65
C GLN A 147 9.24 21.27 19.18
N ILE A 148 7.92 21.17 19.37
CA ILE A 148 7.05 22.27 19.81
C ILE A 148 6.34 21.90 21.11
N PRO A 149 6.02 22.89 21.96
CA PRO A 149 5.26 22.64 23.17
C PRO A 149 3.85 22.14 22.81
N VAL A 150 3.40 21.13 23.56
CA VAL A 150 2.09 20.51 23.40
C VAL A 150 1.40 20.45 24.75
N LYS A 151 0.07 20.52 24.74
CA LYS A 151 -0.76 20.41 25.94
C LYS A 151 -0.72 19.00 26.51
N GLU A 152 -0.72 18.00 25.63
CA GLU A 152 -0.80 16.59 26.01
C GLU A 152 -0.14 15.70 24.95
N VAL A 153 0.55 14.65 25.40
CA VAL A 153 1.07 13.58 24.55
C VAL A 153 0.58 12.25 25.10
N LEU A 154 0.00 11.44 24.23
CA LEU A 154 -0.40 10.07 24.55
C LEU A 154 0.39 9.09 23.67
N TRP A 155 1.04 8.12 24.31
CA TRP A 155 1.69 7.01 23.61
C TRP A 155 0.84 5.76 23.74
N GLN A 156 0.59 5.11 22.61
CA GLN A 156 -0.22 3.91 22.53
C GLN A 156 0.49 2.85 21.70
N ARG A 157 0.12 1.59 21.91
CA ARG A 157 0.46 0.50 20.99
C ARG A 157 -0.78 -0.32 20.68
N TYR A 158 -0.83 -0.86 19.46
CA TYR A 158 -1.77 -1.92 19.16
C TYR A 158 -1.35 -3.21 19.87
N ASN A 159 -2.29 -3.81 20.57
CA ASN A 159 -2.19 -5.15 21.14
C ASN A 159 -3.31 -5.99 20.53
N ASP A 160 -2.94 -6.81 19.54
CA ASP A 160 -3.90 -7.46 18.65
C ASP A 160 -4.87 -6.45 18.03
N ALA A 161 -6.15 -6.40 18.42
CA ALA A 161 -7.14 -5.44 17.93
C ALA A 161 -7.30 -4.18 18.80
N ASP A 162 -6.75 -4.19 20.02
CA ASP A 162 -7.00 -3.14 21.02
C ASP A 162 -5.86 -2.12 21.10
N LEU A 163 -6.17 -0.92 21.58
CA LEU A 163 -5.18 0.13 21.88
C LEU A 163 -4.85 0.12 23.37
N ALA A 164 -3.56 0.04 23.70
CA ALA A 164 -3.07 0.12 25.07
C ALA A 164 -2.16 1.35 25.24
N ALA A 165 -2.39 2.14 26.29
CA ALA A 165 -1.49 3.23 26.67
C ALA A 165 -0.15 2.67 27.17
N VAL A 166 0.94 3.31 26.80
CA VAL A 166 2.31 2.87 27.10
C VAL A 166 3.19 4.05 27.51
N GLU A 167 4.38 3.74 28.02
CA GLU A 167 5.43 4.74 28.23
C GLU A 167 6.06 5.18 26.90
N GLN A 168 6.81 6.28 26.92
CA GLN A 168 7.52 6.78 25.74
C GLN A 168 8.56 5.78 25.18
N THR A 169 9.05 4.86 25.99
CA THR A 169 9.94 3.78 25.54
C THR A 169 9.29 2.44 25.83
N VAL A 170 9.23 1.57 24.82
CA VAL A 170 8.60 0.25 24.91
C VAL A 170 9.54 -0.83 24.39
N ALA A 171 9.43 -2.03 24.96
CA ALA A 171 10.07 -3.21 24.38
C ALA A 171 9.27 -3.66 23.14
N LEU A 172 9.99 -3.91 22.05
CA LEU A 172 9.43 -4.45 20.83
C LEU A 172 9.13 -5.94 21.02
N GLN A 173 7.99 -6.38 20.49
CA GLN A 173 7.56 -7.78 20.56
C GLN A 173 8.05 -8.58 19.37
N GLN A 174 8.36 -7.89 18.27
CA GLN A 174 8.81 -8.49 17.03
C GLN A 174 10.25 -8.07 16.68
N THR A 175 10.80 -8.68 15.63
CA THR A 175 12.13 -8.38 15.12
C THR A 175 12.01 -7.73 13.74
N TYR A 176 12.77 -6.66 13.52
CA TYR A 176 12.66 -5.80 12.34
C TYR A 176 13.91 -5.86 11.48
N GLU A 177 14.37 -7.06 11.17
CA GLU A 177 15.44 -7.27 10.21
C GLU A 177 14.91 -7.01 8.79
N LYS A 178 15.65 -6.25 7.99
CA LYS A 178 15.33 -6.07 6.56
C LYS A 178 15.29 -7.47 5.93
N PRO A 179 14.21 -7.90 5.27
CA PRO A 179 14.15 -9.24 4.68
C PRO A 179 15.37 -9.43 3.79
N GLY A 180 16.16 -10.46 4.14
CA GLY A 180 17.30 -10.88 3.35
C GLY A 180 16.86 -11.00 1.91
N ASN A 181 17.68 -10.48 1.02
CA ASN A 181 17.45 -10.41 -0.41
C ASN A 181 17.38 -11.84 -0.99
N ASN A 182 16.25 -12.53 -0.80
CA ASN A 182 16.09 -13.97 -1.02
C ASN A 182 16.28 -14.37 -2.50
N TRP A 183 16.24 -13.40 -3.42
CA TRP A 183 16.59 -13.65 -4.83
C TRP A 183 18.07 -13.95 -5.05
N ALA A 184 18.97 -13.52 -4.15
CA ALA A 184 20.39 -13.88 -4.21
C ALA A 184 20.62 -15.35 -3.82
N ILE A 185 19.85 -15.89 -2.87
CA ILE A 185 19.92 -17.30 -2.45
C ILE A 185 19.25 -18.18 -3.52
N ALA A 186 18.11 -17.74 -4.09
CA ALA A 186 17.50 -18.40 -5.24
C ALA A 186 18.42 -18.44 -6.48
N GLY A 187 19.20 -17.37 -6.71
CA GLY A 187 20.22 -17.32 -7.77
C GLY A 187 21.39 -18.29 -7.54
N MET A 188 21.81 -18.51 -6.28
CA MET A 188 22.88 -19.45 -5.94
C MET A 188 22.42 -20.92 -6.05
N ILE A 189 21.18 -21.22 -5.67
CA ILE A 189 20.57 -22.55 -5.86
C ILE A 189 20.35 -22.85 -7.35
N GLY A 190 19.92 -21.86 -8.14
CA GLY A 190 19.82 -21.97 -9.61
C GLY A 190 21.17 -22.19 -10.30
N GLY A 191 22.23 -21.53 -9.83
CA GLY A 191 23.59 -21.66 -10.36
C GLY A 191 24.21 -23.05 -10.10
N VAL A 192 24.01 -23.61 -8.91
CA VAL A 192 24.46 -24.99 -8.59
C VAL A 192 23.63 -26.02 -9.36
N GLY A 193 22.32 -25.81 -9.49
CA GLY A 193 21.44 -26.67 -10.31
C GLY A 193 21.86 -26.72 -11.77
N LEU A 194 22.26 -25.60 -12.38
CA LEU A 194 22.76 -25.54 -13.75
C LEU A 194 24.12 -26.22 -13.93
N LEU A 195 25.03 -26.11 -12.96
CA LEU A 195 26.31 -26.83 -13.00
C LEU A 195 26.14 -28.35 -12.87
N VAL A 196 25.22 -28.80 -12.01
CA VAL A 196 24.89 -30.22 -11.86
C VAL A 196 24.19 -30.75 -13.11
N LEU A 197 23.22 -30.01 -13.68
CA LEU A 197 22.59 -30.36 -14.96
C LEU A 197 23.58 -30.38 -16.12
N GLY A 198 24.55 -29.46 -16.16
CA GLY A 198 25.62 -29.44 -17.16
C GLY A 198 26.52 -30.68 -17.07
N ILE A 199 26.93 -31.07 -15.86
CA ILE A 199 27.76 -32.28 -15.65
C ILE A 199 26.96 -33.55 -16.00
N ILE A 200 25.70 -33.64 -15.59
CA ILE A 200 24.81 -34.77 -15.90
C ILE A 200 24.56 -34.87 -17.41
N ALA A 201 24.26 -33.76 -18.10
CA ALA A 201 24.04 -33.74 -19.55
C ALA A 201 25.29 -34.19 -20.31
N THR A 202 26.48 -33.78 -19.86
CA THR A 202 27.76 -34.18 -20.48
C THR A 202 28.01 -35.69 -20.31
N ILE A 203 27.75 -36.24 -19.12
CA ILE A 203 27.88 -37.68 -18.83
C ILE A 203 26.84 -38.51 -19.62
N VAL A 204 25.61 -38.03 -19.77
CA VAL A 204 24.53 -38.70 -20.51
C VAL A 204 24.81 -38.69 -22.02
N LEU A 205 25.31 -37.59 -22.58
CA LEU A 205 25.72 -37.50 -23.99
C LEU A 205 26.89 -38.42 -24.33
N LEU A 206 27.83 -38.61 -23.40
CA LEU A 206 28.97 -39.53 -23.54
C LEU A 206 28.61 -41.01 -23.39
N ARG A 207 27.39 -41.35 -22.96
CA ARG A 207 26.97 -42.74 -22.63
C ARG A 207 25.76 -43.25 -23.41
N ARG A 208 25.35 -42.62 -24.51
CA ARG A 208 24.18 -43.05 -25.28
C ARG A 208 24.39 -44.41 -25.96
N GLN A 209 23.89 -45.48 -25.32
CA GLN A 209 23.41 -46.72 -25.95
C GLN A 209 21.87 -46.63 -26.16
N PRO A 210 21.31 -47.37 -27.14
CA PRO A 210 19.93 -47.20 -27.59
C PRO A 210 18.90 -47.56 -26.51
N GLU A 211 17.83 -46.77 -26.49
CA GLU A 211 16.84 -46.66 -25.42
C GLU A 211 15.92 -47.88 -25.27
N THR A 212 15.50 -48.12 -24.03
CA THR A 212 14.27 -48.86 -23.69
C THR A 212 13.36 -47.91 -22.90
N PRO A 213 12.07 -47.81 -23.24
CA PRO A 213 11.19 -46.81 -22.64
C PRO A 213 10.79 -47.22 -21.22
N SER A 214 10.92 -46.29 -20.26
CA SER A 214 10.35 -46.42 -18.93
C SER A 214 8.96 -45.79 -18.90
N THR A 215 7.97 -46.57 -18.47
CA THR A 215 6.58 -46.18 -18.24
C THR A 215 6.50 -45.03 -17.23
N GLY A 216 5.89 -43.91 -17.63
CA GLY A 216 5.60 -42.76 -16.77
C GLY A 216 4.42 -42.99 -15.81
N PRO A 217 4.21 -42.10 -14.83
CA PRO A 217 3.19 -42.25 -13.79
C PRO A 217 1.78 -42.21 -14.37
N LEU A 218 0.90 -43.09 -13.89
CA LEU A 218 -0.50 -43.18 -14.30
C LEU A 218 -1.22 -41.84 -14.03
N LEU A 219 -1.72 -41.20 -15.09
CA LEU A 219 -2.55 -40.01 -15.04
C LEU A 219 -3.89 -40.34 -14.35
N HIS A 220 -4.16 -39.69 -13.21
CA HIS A 220 -5.44 -39.83 -12.50
C HIS A 220 -6.49 -38.88 -13.08
N VAL A 221 -7.67 -39.42 -13.41
CA VAL A 221 -8.84 -38.65 -13.88
C VAL A 221 -9.50 -37.97 -12.66
N PRO A 222 -9.87 -36.68 -12.74
CA PRO A 222 -10.51 -35.98 -11.63
C PRO A 222 -11.91 -36.56 -11.28
N GLU A 223 -12.19 -36.81 -10.00
CA GLU A 223 -13.52 -37.27 -9.53
C GLU A 223 -14.60 -36.16 -9.55
N GLN A 224 -14.19 -34.89 -9.58
CA GLN A 224 -15.09 -33.75 -9.66
C GLN A 224 -14.79 -32.92 -10.90
N ILE A 225 -15.79 -32.78 -11.78
CA ILE A 225 -15.66 -32.11 -13.06
C ILE A 225 -16.11 -30.66 -12.91
N THR A 226 -15.11 -29.78 -12.79
CA THR A 226 -15.25 -28.33 -12.71
C THR A 226 -14.32 -27.68 -13.73
N PRO A 227 -14.58 -26.45 -14.19
CA PRO A 227 -13.71 -25.79 -15.18
C PRO A 227 -12.23 -25.76 -14.74
N PHE A 228 -11.96 -25.56 -13.44
CA PHE A 228 -10.60 -25.55 -12.91
C PHE A 228 -9.95 -26.93 -12.85
N THR A 229 -10.69 -27.97 -12.44
CA THR A 229 -10.14 -29.34 -12.34
C THR A 229 -9.84 -29.92 -13.73
N VAL A 230 -10.70 -29.62 -14.72
CA VAL A 230 -10.46 -30.00 -16.12
C VAL A 230 -9.26 -29.27 -16.70
N LEU A 231 -9.10 -27.97 -16.45
CA LEU A 231 -7.92 -27.23 -16.94
C LEU A 231 -6.60 -27.76 -16.36
N ASN A 232 -6.58 -28.08 -15.06
CA ASN A 232 -5.39 -28.66 -14.44
C ASN A 232 -5.07 -30.04 -15.02
N TYR A 233 -6.08 -30.87 -15.29
CA TYR A 233 -5.92 -32.17 -15.93
C TYR A 233 -5.33 -32.04 -17.35
N LEU A 234 -5.86 -31.14 -18.18
CA LEU A 234 -5.37 -30.91 -19.54
C LEU A 234 -3.94 -30.33 -19.55
N LYS A 235 -3.60 -29.42 -18.64
CA LYS A 235 -2.24 -28.87 -18.49
C LYS A 235 -1.23 -29.93 -18.03
N GLN A 236 -1.67 -30.90 -17.22
CA GLN A 236 -0.84 -32.04 -16.82
C GLN A 236 -0.56 -32.99 -17.99
N ILE A 237 -1.54 -33.18 -18.89
CA ILE A 237 -1.36 -33.92 -20.14
C ILE A 237 -0.37 -33.18 -21.07
N ASP A 238 -0.46 -31.86 -21.18
CA ASP A 238 0.46 -31.04 -22.01
C ASP A 238 1.93 -31.16 -21.55
N GLY A 239 2.13 -31.27 -20.23
CA GLY A 239 3.46 -31.44 -19.62
C GLY A 239 4.08 -32.84 -19.78
N THR A 240 3.36 -33.82 -20.34
CA THR A 240 3.86 -35.20 -20.50
C THR A 240 4.57 -35.37 -21.84
N ASN A 241 5.83 -35.82 -21.81
CA ASN A 241 6.62 -36.06 -23.02
C ASN A 241 6.09 -37.26 -23.82
N GLY A 242 5.84 -37.08 -25.12
CA GLY A 242 5.35 -38.14 -26.03
C GLY A 242 4.20 -37.74 -26.96
N MET A 243 3.68 -36.52 -26.86
CA MET A 243 2.58 -36.03 -27.71
C MET A 243 3.08 -35.43 -29.04
N SER A 244 2.40 -35.74 -30.15
CA SER A 244 2.68 -35.14 -31.47
C SER A 244 2.24 -33.68 -31.52
N ASP A 245 2.89 -32.87 -32.36
CA ASP A 245 2.65 -31.41 -32.41
C ASP A 245 1.21 -31.05 -32.82
N SER A 246 0.58 -31.87 -33.68
CA SER A 246 -0.84 -31.72 -34.03
C SER A 246 -1.76 -31.91 -32.83
N ARG A 247 -1.47 -32.91 -31.97
CA ARG A 247 -2.27 -33.20 -30.77
C ARG A 247 -2.08 -32.15 -29.69
N ARG A 248 -0.85 -31.63 -29.56
CA ARG A 248 -0.57 -30.51 -28.66
C ARG A 248 -1.36 -29.26 -29.06
N GLY A 249 -1.47 -29.00 -30.37
CA GLY A 249 -2.31 -27.92 -30.89
C GLY A 249 -3.79 -28.07 -30.53
N GLU A 250 -4.36 -29.27 -30.67
CA GLU A 250 -5.76 -29.54 -30.28
C GLU A 250 -5.98 -29.37 -28.77
N LEU A 251 -5.05 -29.83 -27.94
CA LEU A 251 -5.12 -29.69 -26.48
C LEU A 251 -5.10 -28.20 -26.06
N GLN A 252 -4.20 -27.41 -26.66
CA GLN A 252 -4.09 -25.98 -26.38
C GLN A 252 -5.35 -25.20 -26.81
N GLN A 253 -6.00 -25.61 -27.92
CA GLN A 253 -7.28 -25.02 -28.33
C GLN A 253 -8.39 -25.29 -27.32
N TRP A 254 -8.45 -26.49 -26.75
CA TRP A 254 -9.41 -26.82 -25.70
C TRP A 254 -9.17 -26.04 -24.40
N ILE A 255 -7.91 -25.90 -23.98
CA ILE A 255 -7.53 -25.07 -22.83
C ILE A 255 -7.98 -23.62 -23.05
N ALA A 256 -7.65 -23.03 -24.20
CA ALA A 256 -8.02 -21.65 -24.51
C ALA A 256 -9.55 -21.45 -24.59
N ARG A 257 -10.29 -22.44 -25.10
CA ARG A 257 -11.76 -22.39 -25.18
C ARG A 257 -12.42 -22.43 -23.80
N ILE A 258 -11.96 -23.32 -22.91
CA ILE A 258 -12.48 -23.42 -21.54
C ILE A 258 -12.11 -22.16 -20.75
N GLU A 259 -10.89 -21.64 -20.93
CA GLU A 259 -10.45 -20.40 -20.28
C GLU A 259 -11.30 -19.20 -20.71
N ARG A 260 -11.54 -19.04 -22.00
CA ARG A 260 -12.36 -17.94 -22.52
C ARG A 260 -13.82 -18.03 -22.09
N TYR A 261 -14.42 -19.21 -22.02
CA TYR A 261 -15.84 -19.33 -21.68
C TYR A 261 -16.13 -19.18 -20.18
N TYR A 262 -15.32 -19.80 -19.32
CA TYR A 262 -15.57 -19.82 -17.86
C TYR A 262 -14.83 -18.73 -17.08
N PHE A 263 -13.76 -18.14 -17.64
CA PHE A 263 -12.89 -17.21 -16.91
C PHE A 263 -12.69 -15.84 -17.58
N ALA A 264 -13.24 -15.58 -18.77
CA ALA A 264 -13.21 -14.26 -19.39
C ALA A 264 -14.51 -13.47 -19.16
N GLU A 265 -14.40 -12.14 -19.27
CA GLU A 265 -15.48 -11.18 -18.98
C GLU A 265 -16.56 -11.13 -20.08
N GLU A 266 -16.19 -11.45 -21.33
CA GLU A 266 -17.10 -11.53 -22.48
C GLU A 266 -17.31 -12.98 -22.93
N ARG A 267 -18.56 -13.44 -22.92
CA ARG A 267 -18.98 -14.79 -23.34
C ARG A 267 -19.57 -14.74 -24.74
N ASP A 268 -18.82 -15.23 -25.72
CA ASP A 268 -19.20 -15.15 -27.14
C ASP A 268 -19.31 -16.53 -27.82
N ALA A 269 -19.46 -17.61 -27.02
CA ALA A 269 -19.49 -18.99 -27.52
C ALA A 269 -20.43 -19.88 -26.68
N ASP A 270 -20.84 -21.02 -27.23
CA ASP A 270 -21.62 -22.04 -26.51
C ASP A 270 -20.80 -22.73 -25.40
N ALA A 271 -21.49 -23.11 -24.32
CA ALA A 271 -20.89 -23.79 -23.17
C ALA A 271 -20.17 -25.08 -23.58
N PRO A 272 -18.87 -25.23 -23.29
CA PRO A 272 -18.17 -26.47 -23.58
C PRO A 272 -18.56 -27.56 -22.57
N ASP A 273 -18.81 -28.76 -23.08
CA ASP A 273 -19.12 -29.96 -22.27
C ASP A 273 -17.84 -30.51 -21.64
N LEU A 274 -17.66 -30.19 -20.36
CA LEU A 274 -16.48 -30.56 -19.58
C LEU A 274 -16.36 -32.07 -19.35
N GLN A 275 -17.46 -32.80 -19.31
CA GLN A 275 -17.46 -34.26 -19.14
C GLN A 275 -16.91 -34.93 -20.39
N GLN A 276 -17.42 -34.51 -21.56
CA GLN A 276 -16.98 -35.05 -22.84
C GLN A 276 -15.49 -34.80 -23.09
N VAL A 277 -14.98 -33.62 -22.73
CA VAL A 277 -13.55 -33.30 -22.88
C VAL A 277 -12.67 -34.19 -21.99
N VAL A 278 -13.05 -34.44 -20.74
CA VAL A 278 -12.29 -35.32 -19.84
C VAL A 278 -12.31 -36.76 -20.34
N ASP A 279 -13.46 -37.26 -20.80
CA ASP A 279 -13.60 -38.63 -21.30
C ASP A 279 -12.77 -38.84 -22.58
N ASP A 280 -12.79 -37.89 -23.52
CA ASP A 280 -12.01 -37.95 -24.76
C ASP A 280 -10.50 -37.97 -24.49
N TRP A 281 -10.02 -37.13 -23.57
CA TRP A 281 -8.59 -37.03 -23.28
C TRP A 281 -8.10 -38.17 -22.36
N SER A 282 -8.94 -38.69 -21.47
CA SER A 282 -8.60 -39.83 -20.61
C SER A 282 -8.47 -41.15 -21.38
N HIS A 283 -9.29 -41.35 -22.41
CA HIS A 283 -9.15 -42.50 -23.32
C HIS A 283 -7.91 -42.41 -24.21
N ARG A 284 -7.43 -41.21 -24.49
CA ARG A 284 -6.29 -40.96 -25.40
C ARG A 284 -4.94 -40.83 -24.68
N SER A 285 -4.95 -40.64 -23.36
CA SER A 285 -3.74 -40.46 -22.53
C SER A 285 -3.31 -41.72 -21.76
N ARG A 286 -4.03 -42.84 -21.91
CA ARG A 286 -3.60 -44.18 -21.46
C ARG A 286 -2.82 -44.88 -22.57
#